data_AF-A0AAU9WHM5-F1
#
_entry.id   AF-A0AAU9WHM5-F1
#
_cell.length_a   1.000
_cell.length_b   1.000
_cell.length_c   1.000
_cell.angle_alpha   90.00
_cell.angle_beta   90.00
_cell.angle_gamma   90.00
#
_symmetry.space_group_name_H-M   'P 1'
#
loop_
_entity.id
_entity.type
_entity.pdbx_description
1 polymer ?
#
loop_
_entity_poly.entity_id
_entity_poly.type
_entity_poly.pdbx_seq_one_letter_code
_entity_poly.pdbx_strand_id
1 'polypeptide(L)'
;MEKSSGAGSFTRRVVLLKDSDCVKHNGKIIMPTTIDMAKIKKPHTGQYNKKVLFSKSMSEEVVRQTLQKAFPLFNLTGRFYCASFGQGSTAFIFHGNPRVWDGKMLKKTVRGNSVLYILLEDDQVC
;
A
#
# COMPACT_ATOMS: atom_id res chain seq x y z
N MET A 1 32.86 -14.56 3.51
CA MET A 1 32.49 -13.15 3.77
C MET A 1 31.02 -13.00 3.45
N GLU A 2 30.14 -12.87 4.45
CA GLU A 2 28.86 -12.20 4.26
C GLU A 2 28.57 -11.42 5.54
N LYS A 3 28.67 -10.10 5.44
CA LYS A 3 28.54 -9.21 6.59
C LYS A 3 27.11 -9.24 7.09
N SER A 4 26.97 -9.70 8.33
CA SER A 4 25.94 -9.28 9.26
C SER A 4 25.73 -7.76 9.17
N SER A 5 24.67 -7.36 8.46
CA SER A 5 24.13 -6.02 8.51
C SER A 5 22.75 -6.17 9.11
N GLY A 6 22.54 -5.65 10.32
CA GLY A 6 21.21 -5.52 10.93
C GLY A 6 20.33 -4.65 10.04
N ALA A 7 19.75 -5.24 9.00
CA ALA A 7 18.87 -4.58 8.08
C ALA A 7 17.58 -4.33 8.84
N GLY A 8 17.33 -3.08 9.24
CA GLY A 8 16.17 -2.67 10.01
C GLY A 8 14.86 -2.92 9.25
N SER A 9 14.44 -4.18 9.21
CA SER A 9 13.19 -4.65 8.67
C SER A 9 12.05 -4.25 9.60
N PHE A 10 10.92 -3.89 9.01
CA PHE A 10 9.75 -3.46 9.74
C PHE A 10 8.51 -4.02 9.06
N THR A 11 7.53 -4.39 9.89
CA THR A 11 6.26 -4.90 9.39
C THR A 11 5.27 -3.76 9.25
N ARG A 12 4.45 -3.81 8.19
CA ARG A 12 3.35 -2.88 7.99
C ARG A 12 2.05 -3.60 7.64
N ARG A 13 0.96 -2.97 8.07
CA ARG A 13 -0.38 -3.29 7.62
C ARG A 13 -0.56 -2.65 6.27
N VAL A 14 -0.99 -3.43 5.30
CA VAL A 14 -1.19 -2.99 3.93
C VAL A 14 -2.63 -3.31 3.53
N VAL A 15 -3.31 -2.32 2.96
CA VAL A 15 -4.64 -2.45 2.37
C VAL A 15 -4.50 -2.15 0.89
N LEU A 16 -5.03 -3.03 0.07
CA LEU A 16 -5.16 -2.86 -1.37
C LEU A 16 -6.58 -2.42 -1.69
N LEU A 17 -6.70 -1.33 -2.45
CA LEU A 17 -7.95 -0.72 -2.88
C LEU A 17 -7.99 -0.76 -4.40
N LYS A 18 -9.07 -1.30 -4.95
CA LYS A 18 -9.38 -1.18 -6.38
C LYS A 18 -9.99 0.19 -6.65
N ASP A 19 -10.08 0.55 -7.93
CA ASP A 19 -10.79 1.77 -8.32
C ASP A 19 -12.25 1.74 -7.84
N SER A 20 -12.90 0.57 -7.94
CA SER A 20 -14.25 0.33 -7.43
C SER A 20 -14.41 0.53 -5.92
N ASP A 21 -13.33 0.37 -5.15
CA ASP A 21 -13.35 0.54 -3.70
C ASP A 21 -13.11 2.00 -3.30
N CYS A 22 -12.56 2.79 -4.22
CA CYS A 22 -12.16 4.16 -3.98
C CYS A 22 -13.27 5.13 -4.38
N VAL A 23 -13.53 6.13 -3.55
CA VAL A 23 -14.46 7.21 -3.90
C VAL A 23 -13.67 8.39 -4.45
N LYS A 24 -14.00 8.83 -5.67
CA LYS A 24 -13.42 10.04 -6.27
C LYS A 24 -14.34 11.22 -5.97
N HIS A 25 -13.84 12.22 -5.25
CA HIS A 25 -14.59 13.43 -4.91
C HIS A 25 -13.72 14.66 -5.17
N ASN A 26 -14.20 15.59 -6.01
CA ASN A 26 -13.47 16.80 -6.44
C ASN A 26 -12.04 16.51 -6.94
N GLY A 27 -11.87 15.47 -7.77
CA GLY A 27 -10.57 15.07 -8.32
C GLY A 27 -9.60 14.45 -7.30
N LYS A 28 -10.03 14.23 -6.06
CA LYS A 28 -9.25 13.55 -5.02
C LYS A 28 -9.83 12.18 -4.72
N ILE A 29 -8.96 11.24 -4.41
CA ILE A 29 -9.37 9.91 -3.98
C ILE A 29 -9.53 9.94 -2.46
N ILE A 30 -10.76 9.75 -1.99
CA ILE A 30 -11.10 9.74 -0.57
C ILE A 30 -11.08 8.32 -0.01
N MET A 31 -10.74 8.22 1.27
CA MET A 31 -10.70 6.96 1.99
C MET A 31 -12.12 6.36 2.04
N PRO A 32 -12.25 5.04 1.79
CA PRO A 32 -13.55 4.36 1.90
C PRO A 32 -14.09 4.45 3.33
N THR A 33 -15.42 4.35 3.47
CA THR A 33 -16.07 4.41 4.78
C THR A 33 -15.64 3.24 5.68
N THR A 34 -15.89 3.33 6.98
CA THR A 34 -15.64 2.22 7.92
C THR A 34 -16.34 0.93 7.50
N ILE A 35 -17.54 1.03 6.91
CA ILE A 35 -18.33 -0.12 6.44
C ILE A 35 -17.63 -0.77 5.25
N ASP A 36 -17.16 0.01 4.28
CA ASP A 36 -16.45 -0.51 3.11
C ASP A 36 -15.10 -1.09 3.50
N MET A 37 -14.37 -0.40 4.38
CA MET A 37 -13.12 -0.90 4.96
C MET A 37 -13.30 -2.24 5.68
N ALA A 38 -14.43 -2.45 6.35
CA ALA A 38 -14.73 -3.74 6.99
C ALA A 38 -14.95 -4.85 5.95
N LYS A 39 -15.60 -4.55 4.82
CA LYS A 39 -15.77 -5.50 3.70
C LYS A 39 -14.42 -5.81 3.03
N ILE A 40 -13.63 -4.79 2.72
CA ILE A 40 -12.30 -4.90 2.09
C ILE A 40 -11.35 -5.71 2.95
N LYS A 41 -11.41 -5.56 4.29
CA LYS A 41 -10.54 -6.30 5.21
C LYS A 41 -10.97 -7.75 5.47
N LYS A 42 -12.06 -8.23 4.85
CA LYS A 42 -12.49 -9.62 5.03
C LYS A 42 -11.45 -10.59 4.43
N PRO A 43 -11.20 -11.75 5.05
CA PRO A 43 -10.17 -12.68 4.56
C PRO A 43 -10.36 -13.15 3.11
N HIS A 44 -11.60 -13.28 2.65
CA HIS A 44 -11.91 -13.78 1.30
C HIS A 44 -11.62 -12.78 0.17
N THR A 45 -11.49 -11.48 0.46
CA THR A 45 -11.17 -10.48 -0.57
C THR A 45 -9.69 -10.49 -0.93
N GLY A 46 -8.83 -10.96 -0.02
CA GLY A 46 -7.38 -10.89 -0.14
C GLY A 46 -6.80 -9.48 -0.13
N GLN A 47 -7.60 -8.44 0.14
CA GLN A 47 -7.20 -7.03 0.02
C GLN A 47 -6.50 -6.46 1.26
N TYR A 48 -6.34 -7.25 2.33
CA TYR A 48 -5.73 -6.79 3.57
C TYR A 48 -4.67 -7.77 4.09
N ASN A 49 -3.47 -7.26 4.32
CA ASN A 49 -2.39 -8.01 4.94
C ASN A 49 -1.78 -7.23 6.10
N LYS A 50 -1.86 -7.79 7.31
CA LYS A 50 -1.39 -7.15 8.55
C LYS A 50 0.11 -7.31 8.81
N LYS A 51 0.80 -8.19 8.08
CA LYS A 51 2.17 -8.64 8.38
C LYS A 51 3.10 -8.59 7.16
N VAL A 52 2.97 -7.57 6.31
CA VAL A 52 3.90 -7.41 5.18
C VAL A 52 5.25 -6.90 5.68
N LEU A 53 6.32 -7.64 5.38
CA LEU A 53 7.67 -7.33 5.83
C LEU A 53 8.38 -6.44 4.80
N PHE A 54 8.82 -5.26 5.23
CA PHE A 54 9.62 -4.35 4.43
C PHE A 54 11.00 -4.16 5.07
N SER A 55 11.98 -3.74 4.28
CA SER A 55 13.27 -3.26 4.79
C SER A 55 13.54 -1.85 4.29
N LYS A 56 14.20 -1.04 5.13
CA LYS A 56 14.62 0.32 4.77
C LYS A 56 15.53 0.36 3.54
N SER A 57 16.26 -0.73 3.27
CA SER A 57 17.17 -0.84 2.12
C SER A 57 16.48 -1.30 0.83
N MET A 58 15.20 -1.69 0.87
CA MET A 58 14.49 -2.13 -0.34
C MET A 58 14.30 -0.97 -1.31
N SER A 59 14.67 -1.21 -2.57
CA SER A 59 14.31 -0.33 -3.69
C SER A 59 12.83 -0.41 -4.00
N GLU A 60 12.33 0.51 -4.83
CA GLU A 60 10.95 0.50 -5.30
C GLU A 60 10.58 -0.85 -5.93
N GLU A 61 11.43 -1.40 -6.81
CA GLU A 61 11.21 -2.69 -7.47
C GLU A 61 11.07 -3.85 -6.48
N VAL A 62 11.93 -3.89 -5.45
CA VAL A 62 11.85 -4.93 -4.41
C VAL A 62 10.57 -4.76 -3.57
N VAL A 63 10.14 -3.52 -3.32
CA VAL A 63 8.83 -3.25 -2.69
C VAL A 63 7.70 -3.76 -3.57
N ARG A 64 7.71 -3.51 -4.89
CA ARG A 64 6.70 -4.03 -5.82
C ARG A 64 6.62 -5.55 -5.77
N GLN A 65 7.76 -6.23 -5.84
CA GLN A 65 7.81 -7.70 -5.74
C GLN A 65 7.29 -8.21 -4.39
N THR A 66 7.62 -7.52 -3.30
CA THR A 66 7.12 -7.87 -1.95
C THR A 66 5.61 -7.74 -1.86
N LEU A 67 5.05 -6.68 -2.44
CA LEU A 67 3.61 -6.46 -2.50
C LEU A 67 2.91 -7.50 -3.38
N GLN A 68 3.47 -7.81 -4.57
CA GLN A 68 2.95 -8.88 -5.43
C GLN A 68 2.90 -10.23 -4.72
N LYS A 69 3.94 -10.58 -3.96
CA LYS A 69 3.96 -11.81 -3.15
C LYS A 69 2.95 -11.79 -2.00
N ALA A 70 2.70 -10.62 -1.41
CA ALA A 70 1.74 -10.45 -0.32
C ALA A 70 0.28 -10.45 -0.79
N PHE A 71 0.04 -10.09 -2.05
CA PHE A 71 -1.27 -9.95 -2.68
C PHE A 71 -1.33 -10.74 -4.00
N PRO A 72 -1.20 -12.08 -3.98
CA PRO A 72 -1.11 -12.89 -5.18
C PRO A 72 -2.41 -12.91 -6.00
N LEU A 73 -3.55 -12.53 -5.41
CA LEU A 73 -4.84 -12.44 -6.07
C LEU A 73 -4.98 -11.20 -6.98
N PHE A 74 -4.02 -10.28 -6.94
CA PHE A 74 -4.07 -9.02 -7.66
C PHE A 74 -2.86 -8.86 -8.57
N ASN A 75 -3.07 -8.21 -9.70
CA ASN A 75 -2.01 -7.88 -10.63
C ASN A 75 -1.33 -6.56 -10.26
N LEU A 76 -0.25 -6.65 -9.47
CA LEU A 76 0.62 -5.52 -9.11
C LEU A 76 1.81 -5.39 -10.07
N THR A 77 1.78 -6.05 -11.23
CA THR A 77 2.81 -5.83 -12.26
C THR A 77 2.57 -4.54 -13.04
N GLY A 78 1.32 -4.14 -13.26
CA GLY A 78 0.99 -2.85 -13.88
C GLY A 78 0.95 -1.67 -12.94
N ARG A 79 0.06 -0.72 -13.23
CA ARG A 79 0.03 0.59 -12.57
C ARG A 79 -0.71 0.52 -11.23
N PHE A 80 0.02 0.83 -10.18
CA PHE A 80 -0.52 1.02 -8.85
C PHE A 80 0.28 2.08 -8.11
N TYR A 81 -0.35 2.66 -7.10
CA TYR A 81 0.21 3.77 -6.36
C TYR A 81 0.21 3.50 -4.85
N CYS A 82 1.27 3.93 -4.17
CA CYS A 82 1.31 3.95 -2.71
C CYS A 82 0.71 5.26 -2.19
N ALA A 83 -0.15 5.12 -1.18
CA ALA A 83 -0.72 6.24 -0.48
C ALA A 83 -0.68 6.02 1.04
N SER A 84 -0.63 7.14 1.77
CA SER A 84 -0.85 7.17 3.20
C SER A 84 -2.17 7.87 3.51
N PHE A 85 -2.59 7.72 4.76
CA PHE A 85 -3.73 8.41 5.31
C PHE A 85 -3.28 9.12 6.59
N GLY A 86 -3.53 10.43 6.69
CA GLY A 86 -3.15 11.26 7.82
C GLY A 86 -4.35 11.66 8.67
N GLN A 87 -4.15 11.82 9.99
CA GLN A 87 -5.16 12.40 10.87
C GLN A 87 -5.45 13.84 10.44
N GLY A 88 -6.64 14.09 9.89
CA GLY A 88 -7.09 15.42 9.43
C GLY A 88 -7.42 15.52 7.94
N SER A 89 -7.13 14.49 7.14
CA SER A 89 -7.56 14.41 5.74
C SER A 89 -8.52 13.25 5.55
N THR A 90 -9.60 13.45 4.80
CA THR A 90 -10.43 12.35 4.29
C THR A 90 -9.86 11.77 2.99
N ALA A 91 -8.91 12.47 2.36
CA ALA A 91 -8.26 12.08 1.10
C ALA A 91 -6.93 11.35 1.31
N PHE A 92 -6.61 10.44 0.39
CA PHE A 92 -5.32 9.79 0.30
C PHE A 92 -4.20 10.78 -0.01
N ILE A 93 -3.05 10.57 0.62
CA ILE A 93 -1.86 11.41 0.47
C ILE A 93 -0.80 10.61 -0.29
N PHE A 94 -0.52 11.02 -1.53
CA PHE A 94 0.49 10.40 -2.39
C PHE A 94 1.91 10.93 -2.17
N HIS A 95 2.06 11.97 -1.31
CA HIS A 95 3.33 12.63 -1.00
C HIS A 95 4.10 13.10 -2.25
N GLY A 96 3.38 13.78 -3.16
CA GLY A 96 3.88 14.23 -4.45
C GLY A 96 3.14 13.51 -5.58
N ASN A 97 3.88 13.04 -6.59
CA ASN A 97 3.31 12.28 -7.70
C ASN A 97 2.92 10.86 -7.26
N PRO A 98 1.78 10.33 -7.74
CA PRO A 98 1.41 8.92 -7.54
C PRO A 98 2.54 8.00 -8.04
N ARG A 99 3.12 7.22 -7.12
CA ARG A 99 4.17 6.24 -7.42
C ARG A 99 4.23 5.17 -6.35
N VAL A 100 4.99 4.12 -6.61
CA VAL A 100 5.37 3.15 -5.59
C VAL A 100 6.47 3.75 -4.72
N TRP A 101 6.44 3.47 -3.42
CA TRP A 101 7.43 4.00 -2.47
C TRP A 101 8.55 3.00 -2.22
N ASP A 102 9.78 3.50 -2.06
CA ASP A 102 10.90 2.71 -1.60
C ASP A 102 10.83 2.46 -0.08
N GLY A 103 11.68 1.56 0.43
CA GLY A 103 11.72 1.20 1.84
C GLY A 103 11.99 2.37 2.80
N LYS A 104 12.74 3.39 2.38
CA LYS A 104 13.00 4.58 3.20
C LYS A 104 11.76 5.45 3.29
N MET A 105 11.07 5.65 2.17
CA MET A 105 9.83 6.44 2.12
C MET A 105 8.71 5.76 2.92
N LEU A 106 8.55 4.44 2.78
CA LEU A 106 7.61 3.65 3.60
C LEU A 106 7.87 3.81 5.11
N LYS A 107 9.13 3.70 5.54
CA LYS A 107 9.51 3.87 6.95
C LYS A 107 9.26 5.30 7.44
N LYS A 108 9.50 6.30 6.59
CA LYS A 108 9.33 7.71 6.92
C LYS A 108 7.87 8.09 7.07
N THR A 109 7.03 7.64 6.14
CA THR A 109 5.63 8.04 6.00
C THR A 109 4.69 7.19 6.84
N VAL A 110 4.81 5.86 6.76
CA VAL A 110 3.93 4.94 7.49
C VAL A 110 4.59 4.62 8.82
N ARG A 111 4.30 5.44 9.85
CA ARG A 111 4.84 5.29 11.21
C ARG A 111 3.86 4.62 12.16
N GLY A 112 4.39 3.85 13.12
CA GLY A 112 3.60 3.18 14.16
C GLY A 112 2.58 2.18 13.59
N ASN A 113 1.33 2.32 14.04
CA ASN A 113 0.18 1.47 13.63
C ASN A 113 -0.51 1.95 12.33
N SER A 114 0.10 2.90 11.61
CA SER A 114 -0.44 3.40 10.35
C SER A 114 -0.49 2.30 9.30
N VAL A 115 -1.47 2.43 8.40
CA VAL A 115 -1.72 1.50 7.30
C VAL A 115 -1.15 2.08 6.01
N LEU A 116 -0.46 1.26 5.23
CA LEU A 116 -0.10 1.56 3.86
C LEU A 116 -1.29 1.23 2.95
N TYR A 117 -1.67 2.17 2.09
CA TYR A 117 -2.71 1.94 1.09
C TYR A 117 -2.06 1.77 -0.28
N ILE A 118 -2.55 0.79 -1.03
CA ILE A 118 -2.19 0.55 -2.42
C ILE A 118 -3.44 0.79 -3.23
N LEU A 119 -3.36 1.68 -4.22
CA LEU A 119 -4.45 1.93 -5.14
C LEU A 119 -4.09 1.29 -6.47
N LEU A 120 -4.92 0.35 -6.93
CA LEU A 120 -4.83 -0.21 -8.27
C LEU A 120 -5.48 0.77 -9.27
N GLU A 121 -4.81 1.03 -10.39
CA GLU A 121 -5.43 1.68 -11.54
C GLU A 121 -6.17 0.60 -12.34
N ASP A 122 -7.47 0.81 -12.62
CA ASP A 122 -8.40 -0.20 -13.16
C ASP A 122 -8.09 -0.64 -14.61
N ASP A 123 -7.10 -0.03 -15.27
CA ASP A 123 -6.75 -0.35 -16.66
C ASP A 123 -5.83 -1.58 -16.78
N GLN A 124 -6.18 -2.65 -16.06
CA GLN A 124 -5.59 -3.97 -16.25
C GLN A 124 -6.69 -5.01 -16.37
N VAL A 125 -7.52 -4.81 -17.40
CA VAL A 125 -8.23 -5.90 -18.06
C VAL A 125 -7.21 -6.93 -18.54
N CYS A 126 -7.31 -8.15 -18.03
CA CYS A 126 -6.86 -9.32 -18.78
C CYS A 126 -7.86 -9.60 -19.90
#